data_AF-A0A967SFJ5-F1
#
_entry.id   AF-A0A967SFJ5-F1
#
_cell.length_a   1.000
_cell.length_b   1.000
_cell.length_c   1.000
_cell.angle_alpha   90.00
_cell.angle_beta   90.00
_cell.angle_gamma   90.00
#
_symmetry.space_group_name_H-M   'P 1'
#
loop_
_entity.id
_entity.type
_entity.pdbx_description
1 polymer ?
#
loop_
_entity_poly.entity_id
_entity_poly.type
_entity_poly.pdbx_seq_one_letter_code
_entity_poly.pdbx_strand_id
1 'polypeptide(L)'
;MYLTPGELPARGLPAQVVVVDVLRATSTIVEALANGARAVFPVATVDDAARIAQGIGRDSVLLCGERKGLRIEGFDLGNGPPEFGADRVAGSSLVMTTTNGTAAFLAVAERRAAGADGGPDCGGV
;
A
#
# COMPACT_ATOMS: atom_id res chain seq x y z
N MET A 1 19.19 2.37 -5.10
CA MET A 1 18.12 1.37 -5.26
C MET A 1 18.19 0.46 -4.05
N TYR A 2 17.05 0.21 -3.39
CA TYR A 2 16.93 -0.70 -2.25
C TYR A 2 16.03 -1.85 -2.68
N LEU A 3 16.37 -3.09 -2.29
CA LEU A 3 15.66 -4.28 -2.72
C LEU A 3 14.58 -4.70 -1.71
N THR A 4 14.77 -4.36 -0.45
CA THR A 4 13.84 -4.69 0.63
C THR A 4 13.56 -3.49 1.52
N PRO A 5 12.40 -3.44 2.21
CA PRO A 5 12.12 -2.36 3.16
C PRO A 5 13.15 -2.24 4.29
N GLY A 6 13.81 -3.35 4.65
CA GLY A 6 14.83 -3.38 5.70
C GLY A 6 16.14 -2.68 5.33
N GLU A 7 16.38 -2.41 4.05
CA GLU A 7 17.56 -1.69 3.57
C GLU A 7 17.36 -0.17 3.57
N LEU A 8 16.14 0.32 3.80
CA LEU A 8 15.87 1.74 3.83
C LEU A 8 16.57 2.40 5.02
N PRO A 9 17.28 3.53 4.82
CA PRO A 9 17.93 4.23 5.92
C PRO A 9 16.87 4.79 6.88
N ALA A 10 17.21 4.88 8.16
CA ALA A 10 16.28 5.38 9.19
C ALA A 10 15.82 6.84 8.93
N ARG A 11 16.67 7.66 8.31
CA ARG A 11 16.43 9.05 7.94
C ARG A 11 17.07 9.37 6.58
N GLY A 12 16.73 10.51 6.01
CA GLY A 12 17.38 11.00 4.79
C GLY A 12 16.91 10.32 3.50
N LEU A 13 15.65 9.88 3.45
CA LEU A 13 15.06 9.44 2.18
C LEU A 13 15.06 10.60 1.17
N PRO A 14 15.36 10.34 -0.11
CA PRO A 14 15.32 11.36 -1.15
C PRO A 14 13.91 11.95 -1.26
N ALA A 15 13.80 13.18 -1.77
CA ALA A 15 12.54 13.91 -1.90
C ALA A 15 11.47 13.14 -2.69
N GLN A 16 11.88 12.28 -3.63
CA GLN A 16 11.00 11.41 -4.41
C GLN A 16 11.40 9.95 -4.18
N VAL A 17 10.43 9.09 -3.92
CA VAL A 17 10.62 7.65 -3.74
C VAL A 17 9.63 6.91 -4.62
N VAL A 18 10.13 5.94 -5.37
CA VAL A 18 9.30 5.05 -6.20
C VAL A 18 9.37 3.66 -5.60
N VAL A 19 8.20 3.11 -5.22
CA VAL A 19 8.06 1.73 -4.76
C VAL A 19 7.71 0.87 -5.96
N VAL A 20 8.39 -0.26 -6.13
CA VAL A 20 8.18 -1.20 -7.23
C VAL A 20 7.99 -2.61 -6.66
N ASP A 21 6.82 -3.19 -6.87
CA ASP A 21 6.49 -4.59 -6.58
C ASP A 21 5.62 -5.12 -7.73
N VAL A 22 6.27 -5.42 -8.86
CA VAL A 22 5.62 -5.78 -10.13
C VAL A 22 4.75 -7.04 -9.98
N LEU A 23 5.13 -7.97 -9.10
CA LEU A 23 4.46 -9.25 -8.90
C LEU A 23 3.98 -9.39 -7.45
N ARG A 24 2.87 -8.75 -7.07
CA ARG A 24 1.87 -8.09 -7.95
C ARG A 24 1.35 -6.75 -7.42
N ALA A 25 1.83 -6.30 -6.26
CA ALA A 25 1.16 -5.23 -5.53
C ALA A 25 1.09 -3.91 -6.31
N THR A 26 2.20 -3.41 -6.87
CA THR A 26 2.17 -2.12 -7.58
C THR A 26 1.42 -2.21 -8.91
N SER A 27 1.50 -3.36 -9.60
CA SER A 27 0.72 -3.60 -10.82
C SER A 27 -0.78 -3.61 -10.52
N THR A 28 -1.19 -4.25 -9.42
CA THR A 28 -2.58 -4.26 -8.95
C THR A 28 -3.06 -2.86 -8.56
N ILE A 29 -2.24 -2.08 -7.85
CA ILE A 29 -2.58 -0.70 -7.47
C ILE A 29 -2.79 0.18 -8.70
N VAL A 30 -1.89 0.09 -9.68
CA VAL A 30 -2.00 0.86 -10.93
C VAL A 30 -3.27 0.50 -11.69
N GLU A 31 -3.55 -0.79 -11.86
CA GLU A 31 -4.77 -1.27 -12.54
C GLU A 31 -6.04 -0.76 -11.84
N ALA A 32 -6.09 -0.89 -10.51
CA ALA A 32 -7.24 -0.46 -9.73
C ALA A 32 -7.52 1.05 -9.84
N LEU A 33 -6.47 1.87 -9.75
CA LEU A 33 -6.58 3.32 -9.89
C LEU A 33 -6.97 3.71 -11.31
N ALA A 34 -6.41 3.05 -12.32
CA ALA A 34 -6.78 3.26 -13.72
C ALA A 34 -8.27 2.92 -13.99
N ASN A 35 -8.81 1.93 -13.28
CA ASN A 35 -10.20 1.51 -13.36
C ASN A 35 -11.15 2.27 -12.41
N GLY A 36 -10.68 3.39 -11.83
CA GLY A 36 -11.54 4.34 -11.12
C GLY A 36 -11.67 4.11 -9.62
N ALA A 37 -10.81 3.29 -9.00
CA ALA A 37 -10.71 3.25 -7.54
C ALA A 37 -10.38 4.64 -6.98
N ARG A 38 -11.06 5.05 -5.90
CA ARG A 38 -10.92 6.38 -5.31
C ARG A 38 -9.60 6.56 -4.59
N ALA A 39 -9.15 5.52 -3.90
CA ALA A 39 -7.93 5.51 -3.10
C ALA A 39 -7.49 4.08 -2.81
N VAL A 40 -6.21 3.91 -2.50
CA VAL A 40 -5.66 2.66 -1.95
C VAL A 40 -5.01 2.98 -0.60
N PHE A 41 -5.34 2.17 0.41
CA PHE A 41 -4.82 2.24 1.77
C PHE A 41 -3.99 0.99 2.06
N PRO A 42 -2.66 1.04 1.89
CA PRO A 42 -1.77 -0.03 2.30
C PRO A 42 -1.78 -0.21 3.82
N VAL A 43 -1.95 -1.44 4.29
CA VAL A 43 -1.93 -1.77 5.72
C VAL A 43 -1.08 -3.02 6.00
N ALA A 44 -0.58 -3.12 7.23
CA ALA A 44 0.34 -4.18 7.62
C ALA A 44 -0.40 -5.50 7.87
N THR A 45 -1.54 -5.43 8.55
CA THR A 45 -2.24 -6.63 9.03
C THR A 45 -3.69 -6.69 8.54
N VAL A 46 -4.28 -7.88 8.67
CA VAL A 46 -5.71 -8.10 8.41
C VAL A 46 -6.56 -7.30 9.41
N ASP A 47 -6.12 -7.21 10.67
CA ASP A 47 -6.82 -6.45 11.71
C ASP A 47 -6.82 -4.95 11.42
N ASP A 48 -5.70 -4.42 10.92
CA ASP A 48 -5.63 -3.03 10.45
C ASP A 48 -6.58 -2.81 9.27
N ALA A 49 -6.65 -3.77 8.35
CA ALA A 49 -7.54 -3.69 7.20
C ALA A 49 -9.01 -3.61 7.64
N ALA A 50 -9.42 -4.46 8.57
CA ALA A 50 -10.76 -4.44 9.15
C ALA A 50 -11.05 -3.12 9.87
N ARG A 51 -10.10 -2.61 10.67
CA ARG A 51 -10.25 -1.34 11.41
C ARG A 51 -10.43 -0.15 10.48
N ILE A 52 -9.60 -0.03 9.44
CA ILE A 52 -9.68 1.06 8.46
C ILE A 52 -11.00 0.96 7.67
N ALA A 53 -11.40 -0.24 7.25
CA ALA A 53 -12.65 -0.46 6.54
C ALA A 53 -13.88 -0.04 7.36
N GLN A 54 -13.89 -0.33 8.66
CA GLN A 54 -14.94 0.14 9.58
C GLN A 54 -14.99 1.67 9.67
N GLY A 55 -13.84 2.33 9.73
CA GLY A 55 -13.76 3.79 9.81
C GLY A 55 -14.23 4.52 8.54
N ILE A 56 -14.03 3.93 7.36
CA ILE A 56 -14.48 4.51 6.09
C ILE A 56 -15.96 4.22 5.82
N GLY A 57 -16.47 3.08 6.30
CA GLY A 57 -17.82 2.59 6.04
C GLY A 57 -17.79 1.46 5.01
N ARG A 58 -18.35 0.31 5.39
CA ARG A 58 -18.15 -0.96 4.68
C ARG A 58 -18.72 -0.97 3.25
N ASP A 59 -19.76 -0.19 2.99
CA ASP A 59 -20.44 -0.10 1.68
C ASP A 59 -19.60 0.60 0.60
N SER A 60 -18.53 1.31 0.98
CA SER A 60 -17.67 2.06 0.06
C SER A 60 -16.22 1.57 0.03
N VAL A 61 -15.94 0.44 0.68
CA VAL A 61 -14.61 -0.15 0.80
C VAL A 61 -14.56 -1.58 0.28
N LEU A 62 -13.44 -1.93 -0.36
CA LEU A 62 -13.08 -3.32 -0.62
C LEU A 62 -11.81 -3.69 0.13
N LEU A 63 -11.86 -4.82 0.84
CA LEU A 63 -10.71 -5.47 1.42
C LEU A 63 -10.02 -6.29 0.33
N CYS A 64 -8.73 -6.03 0.12
CA CYS A 64 -7.97 -6.66 -0.95
C CYS A 64 -6.58 -7.05 -0.48
N GLY A 65 -6.02 -8.13 -1.03
CA GLY A 65 -4.72 -8.57 -0.57
C GLY A 65 -4.43 -10.05 -0.71
N GLU A 66 -3.24 -10.41 -0.28
CA GLU A 66 -2.76 -11.78 -0.34
C GLU A 66 -1.89 -12.17 0.86
N ARG A 67 -1.84 -13.49 1.10
CA ARG A 67 -0.78 -14.14 1.86
C ARG A 67 -0.32 -15.36 1.06
N LYS A 68 0.99 -15.48 0.83
CA LYS A 68 1.58 -16.58 0.02
C LYS A 68 0.97 -16.69 -1.39
N GLY A 69 0.60 -15.57 -1.98
CA GLY A 69 0.00 -15.47 -3.32
C GLY A 69 -1.51 -15.75 -3.38
N LEU A 70 -2.12 -16.16 -2.26
CA LEU A 70 -3.54 -16.51 -2.18
C LEU A 70 -4.34 -15.36 -1.58
N ARG A 71 -5.57 -15.17 -2.09
CA ARG A 71 -6.53 -14.22 -1.49
C ARG A 71 -6.77 -14.59 -0.03
N ILE A 72 -6.78 -13.56 0.82
CA ILE A 72 -7.04 -13.71 2.26
C ILE A 72 -8.51 -14.12 2.46
N GLU A 73 -8.78 -15.04 3.37
CA GLU A 73 -10.15 -15.45 3.70
C GLU A 73 -10.96 -14.25 4.21
N GLY A 74 -12.20 -14.10 3.71
CA GLY A 74 -13.06 -12.96 4.05
C GLY A 74 -12.74 -11.65 3.31
N PHE A 75 -11.72 -11.62 2.44
CA PHE A 75 -11.43 -10.45 1.60
C PHE A 75 -12.23 -10.48 0.30
N ASP A 76 -12.56 -9.29 -0.19
CA ASP A 76 -13.34 -9.10 -1.42
C ASP A 76 -12.52 -9.48 -2.66
N LEU A 77 -11.24 -9.04 -2.71
CA LEU A 77 -10.32 -9.23 -3.83
C LEU A 77 -8.98 -9.85 -3.39
N GLY A 78 -8.31 -10.54 -4.31
CA GLY A 78 -6.92 -10.95 -4.16
C GLY A 78 -5.92 -9.84 -4.45
N ASN A 79 -4.77 -10.22 -4.99
CA ASN A 79 -3.71 -9.32 -5.46
C ASN A 79 -3.38 -9.57 -6.94
N GLY A 80 -4.36 -10.05 -7.73
CA GLY A 80 -4.22 -10.21 -9.18
C GLY A 80 -4.76 -8.98 -9.91
N PRO A 81 -3.98 -8.29 -10.77
CA PRO A 81 -4.49 -7.13 -11.51
C PRO A 81 -5.83 -7.38 -12.26
N PRO A 82 -6.04 -8.52 -12.93
CA PRO A 82 -7.32 -8.80 -13.60
C PRO A 82 -8.55 -8.82 -12.68
N GLU A 83 -8.37 -8.92 -11.36
CA GLU A 83 -9.48 -8.89 -10.41
C GLU A 83 -10.05 -7.47 -10.19
N PHE A 84 -9.34 -6.43 -10.61
CA PHE A 84 -9.64 -5.01 -10.31
C PHE A 84 -10.31 -4.30 -11.49
N GLY A 85 -11.25 -4.98 -12.16
CA GLY A 85 -12.07 -4.38 -13.23
C GLY A 85 -12.91 -3.21 -12.76
N ALA A 86 -13.20 -2.27 -13.66
CA ALA A 86 -13.93 -1.03 -13.35
C ALA A 86 -15.32 -1.27 -12.74
N ASP A 87 -16.01 -2.32 -13.15
CA ASP A 87 -17.30 -2.76 -12.60
C ASP A 87 -17.23 -3.13 -11.11
N ARG A 88 -16.04 -3.46 -10.60
CA ARG A 88 -15.82 -3.84 -9.21
C ARG A 88 -15.25 -2.71 -8.37
N VAL A 89 -14.32 -1.92 -8.91
CA VAL A 89 -13.51 -0.99 -8.11
C VAL A 89 -13.86 0.48 -8.29
N ALA A 90 -14.61 0.85 -9.34
CA ALA A 90 -14.92 2.25 -9.62
C ALA A 90 -15.67 2.90 -8.43
N GLY A 91 -15.15 4.03 -7.95
CA GLY A 91 -15.70 4.78 -6.82
C GLY A 91 -15.37 4.21 -5.44
N SER A 92 -14.87 2.97 -5.36
CA SER A 92 -14.54 2.29 -4.11
C SER A 92 -13.17 2.70 -3.57
N SER A 93 -13.04 2.66 -2.24
CA SER A 93 -11.75 2.76 -1.55
C SER A 93 -11.19 1.36 -1.28
N LEU A 94 -9.92 1.13 -1.57
CA LEU A 94 -9.30 -0.19 -1.43
C LEU A 94 -8.43 -0.22 -0.18
N VAL A 95 -8.70 -1.14 0.73
CA VAL A 95 -7.83 -1.38 1.88
C VAL A 95 -7.03 -2.64 1.61
N MET A 96 -5.72 -2.46 1.42
CA MET A 96 -4.86 -3.46 0.81
C MET A 96 -3.79 -3.94 1.77
N THR A 97 -3.61 -5.26 1.90
CA THR A 97 -2.45 -5.84 2.58
C THR A 97 -1.80 -6.94 1.75
N THR A 98 -0.50 -6.85 1.52
CA THR A 98 0.29 -7.86 0.81
C THR A 98 1.53 -8.20 1.61
N THR A 99 2.24 -9.24 1.18
CA THR A 99 3.47 -9.70 1.84
C THR A 99 4.60 -8.68 1.68
N ASN A 100 4.75 -8.08 0.49
CA ASN A 100 5.91 -7.24 0.14
C ASN A 100 5.53 -5.77 -0.11
N GLY A 101 4.68 -5.51 -1.12
CA GLY A 101 4.39 -4.15 -1.56
C GLY A 101 3.85 -3.23 -0.47
N THR A 102 2.88 -3.67 0.35
CA THR A 102 2.33 -2.80 1.41
C THR A 102 3.35 -2.54 2.51
N ALA A 103 4.22 -3.50 2.83
CA ALA A 103 5.34 -3.28 3.76
C ALA A 103 6.33 -2.22 3.24
N ALA A 104 6.61 -2.20 1.94
CA ALA A 104 7.47 -1.18 1.34
C ALA A 104 6.86 0.23 1.43
N PHE A 105 5.57 0.38 1.12
CA PHE A 105 4.87 1.67 1.29
C PHE A 105 4.89 2.15 2.74
N LEU A 106 4.58 1.27 3.69
CA LEU A 106 4.57 1.59 5.12
C LEU A 106 5.95 1.98 5.64
N ALA A 107 7.00 1.27 5.21
CA ALA A 107 8.35 1.63 5.58
C ALA A 107 8.69 3.05 5.09
N VAL A 108 8.44 3.37 3.81
CA VAL A 108 8.68 4.72 3.29
C VAL A 108 7.90 5.78 4.08
N ALA A 109 6.62 5.53 4.39
CA ALA A 109 5.80 6.45 5.17
C ALA A 109 6.37 6.69 6.59
N GLU A 110 6.78 5.62 7.28
CA GLU A 110 7.35 5.70 8.63
C GLU A 110 8.66 6.52 8.65
N ARG A 111 9.57 6.31 7.68
CA ARG A 111 10.85 7.04 7.60
C ARG A 111 10.62 8.52 7.26
N ARG A 112 9.58 8.81 6.47
CA ARG A 112 9.17 10.19 6.18
C ARG A 112 8.62 10.89 7.41
N ALA A 113 7.80 10.22 8.20
CA ALA A 113 7.32 10.76 9.47
C ALA A 113 8.49 11.04 10.43
N ALA A 114 9.40 10.08 10.62
CA ALA A 114 10.57 10.25 11.48
C ALA A 114 11.54 11.35 11.01
N GLY A 115 11.62 11.59 9.70
CA GLY A 115 12.43 12.65 9.09
C GLY A 115 11.83 14.06 9.24
N ALA A 116 10.52 14.18 9.45
CA ALA A 116 9.84 15.48 9.63
C ALA A 116 10.06 16.09 11.03
N ASP A 117 10.48 15.28 12.01
CA ASP A 117 10.66 15.68 13.41
C ASP A 117 11.97 16.48 13.70
N GLY A 118 12.59 17.13 12.70
CA GLY A 118 13.53 18.24 12.93
C GLY A 118 14.83 17.94 13.71
N GLY A 119 15.56 16.87 13.38
CA GLY A 119 16.98 16.77 13.74
C GLY A 119 17.82 17.67 12.80
N PRO A 120 18.95 18.26 13.27
CA PRO A 120 19.60 19.34 12.56
C PRO A 120 20.00 18.93 11.13
N ASP A 121 19.66 19.82 10.21
CA ASP A 121 20.11 19.83 8.82
C ASP A 121 21.65 19.76 8.79
N CYS A 122 22.17 18.55 8.64
CA CYS A 122 23.57 18.30 8.40
C CYS A 122 23.77 18.06 6.91
N GLY A 123 23.86 19.15 6.15
CA GLY A 123 24.75 19.24 5.00
C GLY A 123 24.09 19.07 3.64
N GLY A 124 23.55 20.17 3.11
CA GLY A 124 23.75 20.46 1.70
C GLY A 124 25.24 20.61 1.42
N VAL A 125 25.73 19.82 0.47
CA VAL A 125 26.94 20.10 -0.31
C VAL A 125 26.51 20.13 -1.77
#